data_AF-A0A150QBZ3-F1
#
_entry.id   AF-A0A150QBZ3-F1
#
_cell.length_a   1.000
_cell.length_b   1.000
_cell.length_c   1.000
_cell.angle_alpha   90.00
_cell.angle_beta   90.00
_cell.angle_gamma   90.00
#
_symmetry.space_group_name_H-M   'P 1'
#
loop_
_entity.id
_entity.type
_entity.pdbx_description
1 polymer ?
#
loop_
_entity_poly.entity_id
_entity_poly.type
_entity_poly.pdbx_seq_one_letter_code
_entity_poly.pdbx_strand_id
1 'polypeptide(L)'
;WEGHARDVFDDNIEPAAVGFSLDGPSPRSDPFLRERAQTADVVARVRVSTVTVDSIGDQSTYHLGIQVGYPPLATPRVPDRTFELHIRPQSRSFAIAKAIDARLRGLIFIAFIRRFAGVDGEPEIHWHLSPDTAEVAAAVKEAVVLGELSAP
;
A
#
# COMPACT_ATOMS: atom_id res chain seq x y z
N TRP A 1 11.20 9.56 7.50
CA TRP A 1 9.75 9.83 7.63
C TRP A 1 9.34 9.86 9.10
N GLU A 2 8.49 10.81 9.52
CA GLU A 2 8.19 11.07 10.94
C GLU A 2 6.72 11.47 11.16
N GLY A 3 6.27 11.39 12.42
CA GLY A 3 4.98 11.89 12.86
C GLY A 3 3.79 11.30 12.08
N HIS A 4 2.83 12.16 11.75
CA HIS A 4 1.57 11.83 11.07
C HIS A 4 1.74 11.01 9.78
N ALA A 5 2.83 11.21 9.04
CA ALA A 5 3.07 10.45 7.81
C ALA A 5 3.17 8.94 8.04
N ARG A 6 3.59 8.51 9.25
CA ARG A 6 3.64 7.10 9.66
C ARG A 6 2.26 6.49 9.88
N ASP A 7 1.27 7.30 10.21
CA ASP A 7 -0.10 6.84 10.39
C ASP A 7 -0.81 6.69 9.04
N VAL A 8 -0.46 7.58 8.09
CA VAL A 8 -1.02 7.59 6.73
C VAL A 8 -0.40 6.50 5.84
N PHE A 9 0.93 6.31 5.92
CA PHE A 9 1.67 5.30 5.17
C PHE A 9 2.35 4.36 6.18
N ASP A 10 1.59 3.37 6.64
CA ASP A 10 1.88 2.58 7.84
C ASP A 10 2.46 1.19 7.58
N ASP A 11 2.87 0.93 6.33
CA ASP A 11 3.40 -0.34 5.84
C ASP A 11 2.48 -1.53 6.17
N ASN A 12 1.18 -1.32 5.97
CA ASN A 12 0.15 -2.25 6.37
C ASN A 12 -0.64 -2.86 5.21
N ILE A 13 -1.09 -4.09 5.41
CA ILE A 13 -2.04 -4.80 4.56
C ILE A 13 -3.35 -4.84 5.33
N GLU A 14 -4.43 -4.34 4.76
CA GLU A 14 -5.73 -4.50 5.39
C GLU A 14 -6.13 -5.98 5.47
N PRO A 15 -6.56 -6.50 6.64
CA PRO A 15 -6.92 -7.91 6.79
C PRO A 15 -8.01 -8.37 5.80
N ALA A 16 -8.95 -7.50 5.46
CA ALA A 16 -10.00 -7.78 4.47
C ALA A 16 -9.43 -8.05 3.07
N ALA A 17 -8.26 -7.49 2.74
CA ALA A 17 -7.63 -7.68 1.43
C ALA A 17 -7.07 -9.10 1.22
N VAL A 18 -6.92 -9.86 2.30
CA VAL A 18 -6.46 -11.25 2.28
C VAL A 18 -7.53 -12.23 2.78
N GLY A 19 -8.78 -11.77 2.91
CA GLY A 19 -9.93 -12.61 3.28
C GLY A 19 -10.07 -12.91 4.78
N PHE A 20 -9.41 -12.16 5.67
CA PHE A 20 -9.58 -12.31 7.12
C PHE A 20 -10.82 -11.58 7.69
N SER A 21 -11.50 -10.77 6.88
CA SER A 21 -12.81 -10.20 7.23
C SER A 21 -13.69 -10.11 5.99
N LEU A 22 -14.94 -10.59 6.09
CA LEU A 22 -15.95 -10.48 5.04
C LEU A 22 -16.71 -9.15 5.12
N ASP A 23 -16.87 -8.60 6.34
CA ASP A 23 -17.56 -7.34 6.63
C ASP A 23 -16.56 -6.31 7.18
N GLY A 24 -15.60 -5.93 6.34
CA GLY A 24 -14.66 -4.86 6.66
C GLY A 24 -15.40 -3.53 6.88
N PRO A 25 -14.87 -2.61 7.72
CA PRO A 25 -15.43 -1.27 7.84
C PRO A 25 -15.46 -0.58 6.46
N SER A 26 -16.49 0.23 6.19
CA SER A 26 -16.60 0.93 4.89
C SER A 26 -15.32 1.72 4.63
N PRO A 27 -14.78 1.75 3.39
CA PRO A 27 -13.61 2.55 3.06
C PRO A 27 -13.77 4.04 3.41
N ARG A 28 -15.01 4.53 3.48
CA ARG A 28 -15.30 5.91 3.91
C ARG A 28 -15.02 6.18 5.40
N SER A 29 -14.90 5.12 6.19
CA SER A 29 -14.55 5.22 7.62
C SER A 29 -13.03 5.19 7.86
N ASP A 30 -12.23 4.88 6.83
CA ASP A 30 -10.79 5.03 6.90
C ASP A 30 -10.43 6.54 6.91
N PRO A 31 -9.95 7.07 8.04
CA PRO A 31 -9.66 8.49 8.17
C PRO A 31 -8.53 8.95 7.25
N PHE A 32 -7.67 8.03 6.79
CA PHE A 32 -6.48 8.36 5.99
C PHE A 32 -6.68 8.11 4.49
N LEU A 33 -7.79 7.51 4.05
CA LEU A 33 -8.04 7.20 2.63
C LEU A 33 -7.87 8.43 1.75
N ARG A 34 -8.49 9.54 2.15
CA ARG A 34 -8.44 10.79 1.38
C ARG A 34 -7.00 11.30 1.26
N GLU A 35 -6.30 11.37 2.39
CA GLU A 35 -4.93 11.88 2.43
C GLU A 35 -3.97 10.97 1.65
N ARG A 36 -4.10 9.65 1.79
CA ARG A 36 -3.35 8.68 0.99
C ARG A 36 -3.59 8.88 -0.50
N ALA A 37 -4.85 8.98 -0.93
CA ALA A 37 -5.23 9.15 -2.33
C ALA A 37 -4.67 10.45 -2.95
N GLN A 38 -4.55 11.51 -2.15
CA GLN A 38 -4.12 12.83 -2.63
C GLN A 38 -2.62 13.06 -2.52
N THR A 39 -1.92 12.33 -1.64
CA THR A 39 -0.50 12.60 -1.33
C THR A 39 0.46 11.49 -1.76
N ALA A 40 -0.03 10.29 -2.09
CA ALA A 40 0.80 9.21 -2.60
C ALA A 40 1.40 9.55 -3.98
N ASP A 41 2.56 8.96 -4.27
CA ASP A 41 3.20 9.06 -5.58
C ASP A 41 2.56 8.09 -6.58
N VAL A 42 2.02 6.98 -6.09
CA VAL A 42 1.26 6.00 -6.86
C VAL A 42 -0.02 5.64 -6.10
N VAL A 43 -1.15 5.75 -6.80
CA VAL A 43 -2.44 5.19 -6.38
C VAL A 43 -2.98 4.34 -7.51
N ALA A 44 -2.97 3.02 -7.34
CA ALA A 44 -3.31 2.09 -8.41
C ALA A 44 -3.72 0.72 -7.88
N ARG A 45 -4.38 -0.07 -8.74
CA ARG A 45 -4.40 -1.52 -8.55
C ARG A 45 -3.00 -2.06 -8.79
N VAL A 46 -2.50 -2.89 -7.88
CA VAL A 46 -1.20 -3.56 -8.00
C VAL A 46 -1.37 -5.05 -7.84
N ARG A 47 -0.56 -5.83 -8.56
CA ARG A 47 -0.45 -7.27 -8.37
C ARG A 47 0.87 -7.61 -7.72
N VAL A 48 0.86 -8.47 -6.71
CA VAL A 48 2.10 -9.02 -6.15
C VAL A 48 2.69 -10.02 -7.15
N SER A 49 3.83 -9.70 -7.74
CA SER A 49 4.52 -10.54 -8.72
C SER A 49 5.41 -11.59 -8.06
N THR A 50 6.07 -11.22 -6.98
CA THR A 50 7.03 -12.04 -6.23
C THR A 50 6.86 -11.87 -4.73
N VAL A 51 7.19 -12.94 -4.00
CA VAL A 51 7.28 -12.95 -2.54
C VAL A 51 8.59 -13.64 -2.22
N THR A 52 9.52 -12.92 -1.62
CA THR A 52 10.80 -13.47 -1.13
C THR A 52 10.82 -13.33 0.39
N VAL A 53 11.34 -14.34 1.07
CA VAL A 53 11.46 -14.34 2.53
C VAL A 53 12.93 -14.52 2.88
N ASP A 54 13.50 -13.50 3.51
CA ASP A 54 14.87 -13.55 4.02
C ASP A 54 14.80 -13.88 5.51
N SER A 55 15.33 -15.04 5.89
CA SER A 55 15.33 -15.52 7.27
C SER A 55 16.74 -15.52 7.85
N ILE A 56 16.92 -14.87 9.01
CA ILE A 56 18.15 -14.89 9.80
C ILE A 56 17.80 -15.32 11.22
N GLY A 57 18.19 -16.54 11.58
CA GLY A 57 17.74 -17.18 12.82
C GLY A 57 16.21 -17.28 12.84
N ASP A 58 15.59 -16.78 13.91
CA ASP A 58 14.13 -16.77 14.08
C ASP A 58 13.45 -15.51 13.50
N GLN A 59 14.23 -14.57 12.95
CA GLN A 59 13.70 -13.37 12.32
C GLN A 59 13.50 -13.62 10.82
N SER A 60 12.41 -13.10 10.26
CA SER A 60 12.15 -13.16 8.83
C SER A 60 11.69 -11.81 8.32
N THR A 61 12.15 -11.41 7.16
CA THR A 61 11.70 -10.20 6.45
C THR A 61 11.08 -10.63 5.12
N TYR A 62 9.92 -10.08 4.79
CA TYR A 62 9.28 -10.33 3.50
C TYR A 62 9.59 -9.20 2.53
N HIS A 63 9.89 -9.57 1.29
CA HIS A 63 10.07 -8.68 0.16
C HIS A 63 8.98 -8.99 -0.86
N LEU A 64 8.08 -8.03 -1.07
CA LEU A 64 6.99 -8.15 -2.04
C LEU A 64 7.35 -7.35 -3.28
N GLY A 65 7.61 -8.03 -4.40
CA GLY A 65 7.63 -7.36 -5.69
C GLY A 65 6.20 -7.08 -6.12
N ILE A 66 5.87 -5.82 -6.39
CA ILE A 66 4.59 -5.42 -6.95
C ILE A 66 4.74 -4.87 -8.35
N GLN A 67 3.71 -5.13 -9.16
CA GLN A 67 3.54 -4.58 -10.48
C GLN A 67 2.31 -3.68 -10.50
N VAL A 68 2.48 -2.44 -10.95
CA VAL A 68 1.40 -1.47 -11.11
C VAL A 68 0.53 -1.82 -12.31
N GLY A 69 -0.77 -1.93 -12.08
CA GLY A 69 -1.78 -2.14 -13.12
C GLY A 69 -2.14 -0.86 -13.87
N TYR A 70 -2.77 -1.01 -15.04
CA TYR A 70 -3.22 0.10 -15.89
C TYR A 70 -4.73 0.00 -16.19
N PRO A 71 -5.48 1.13 -16.21
CA PRO A 71 -5.04 2.47 -15.84
C PRO A 71 -4.87 2.61 -14.31
N PRO A 72 -3.97 3.51 -13.84
CA PRO A 72 -3.88 3.84 -12.41
C PRO A 72 -5.15 4.58 -11.94
N LEU A 73 -5.34 4.67 -10.62
CA LEU A 73 -6.49 5.36 -10.01
C LEU A 73 -6.25 6.87 -9.82
N ALA A 74 -4.98 7.29 -9.79
CA ALA A 74 -4.54 8.68 -9.84
C ALA A 74 -3.38 8.82 -10.83
N THR A 75 -3.13 10.05 -11.32
CA THR A 75 -1.96 10.35 -12.14
C THR A 75 -0.67 10.10 -11.33
N PRO A 76 0.19 9.14 -11.72
CA PRO A 76 1.40 8.83 -10.97
C PRO A 76 2.39 9.99 -10.99
N ARG A 77 3.05 10.24 -9.85
CA ARG A 77 4.09 11.27 -9.69
C ARG A 77 5.49 10.75 -9.96
N VAL A 78 5.62 9.44 -10.13
CA VAL A 78 6.87 8.74 -10.46
C VAL A 78 6.68 7.87 -11.71
N PRO A 79 7.72 7.67 -12.53
CA PRO A 79 7.63 6.87 -13.74
C PRO A 79 7.61 5.36 -13.48
N ASP A 80 8.08 4.93 -12.31
CA ASP A 80 8.23 3.54 -11.91
C ASP A 80 6.91 2.76 -11.98
N ARG A 81 6.99 1.52 -12.48
CA ARG A 81 5.83 0.60 -12.62
C ARG A 81 5.96 -0.67 -11.80
N THR A 82 7.10 -0.84 -11.16
CA THR A 82 7.41 -1.96 -10.28
C THR A 82 8.07 -1.41 -9.04
N PHE A 83 7.72 -1.96 -7.88
CA PHE A 83 8.26 -1.56 -6.59
C PHE A 83 8.53 -2.81 -5.77
N GLU A 84 9.46 -2.72 -4.83
CA GLU A 84 9.65 -3.74 -3.80
C GLU A 84 9.17 -3.16 -2.47
N LEU A 85 8.26 -3.86 -1.78
CA LEU A 85 7.83 -3.51 -0.43
C LEU A 85 8.55 -4.39 0.56
N HIS A 86 9.07 -3.78 1.62
CA HIS A 86 9.66 -4.50 2.73
C HIS A 86 8.67 -4.61 3.89
N ILE A 87 8.52 -5.82 4.41
CA ILE A 87 7.75 -6.10 5.63
C ILE A 87 8.73 -6.69 6.63
N ARG A 88 9.15 -5.86 7.57
CA ARG A 88 10.05 -6.24 8.65
C ARG A 88 9.25 -6.92 9.78
N PRO A 89 9.89 -7.67 10.68
CA PRO A 89 9.22 -8.28 11.83
C PRO A 89 8.40 -7.29 12.69
N GLN A 90 8.80 -6.01 12.71
CA GLN A 90 8.13 -4.96 13.48
C GLN A 90 7.02 -4.23 12.69
N SER A 91 6.87 -4.51 11.39
CA SER A 91 5.84 -3.89 10.55
C SER A 91 4.44 -4.38 10.94
N ARG A 92 3.43 -3.51 10.81
CA ARG A 92 2.03 -3.85 11.12
C ARG A 92 1.51 -5.02 10.27
N SER A 93 1.95 -5.10 9.02
CA SER A 93 1.60 -6.16 8.08
C SER A 93 2.28 -7.51 8.37
N PHE A 94 3.25 -7.60 9.29
CA PHE A 94 4.06 -8.82 9.44
C PHE A 94 3.24 -10.06 9.77
N ALA A 95 2.27 -9.96 10.68
CA ALA A 95 1.42 -11.09 11.05
C ALA A 95 0.59 -11.60 9.86
N ILE A 96 0.08 -10.68 9.03
CA ILE A 96 -0.65 -11.02 7.80
C ILE A 96 0.29 -11.65 6.79
N ALA A 97 1.47 -11.04 6.58
CA ALA A 97 2.46 -11.54 5.64
C ALA A 97 2.88 -12.97 6.01
N LYS A 98 3.13 -13.23 7.29
CA LYS A 98 3.45 -14.56 7.81
C LYS A 98 2.31 -15.57 7.69
N ALA A 99 1.06 -15.13 7.90
CA ALA A 99 -0.09 -16.04 7.83
C ALA A 99 -0.45 -16.44 6.38
N ILE A 100 -0.27 -15.51 5.43
CA ILE A 100 -0.59 -15.73 4.02
C ILE A 100 0.61 -16.29 3.25
N ASP A 101 1.81 -15.79 3.55
CA ASP A 101 3.11 -16.21 3.03
C ASP A 101 3.13 -16.22 1.48
N ALA A 102 3.63 -17.29 0.85
CA ALA A 102 3.72 -17.44 -0.60
C ALA A 102 2.37 -17.24 -1.33
N ARG A 103 1.23 -17.37 -0.64
CA ARG A 103 -0.10 -17.10 -1.21
C ARG A 103 -0.39 -15.62 -1.44
N LEU A 104 0.45 -14.70 -0.94
CA LEU A 104 0.37 -13.28 -1.31
C LEU A 104 0.66 -13.09 -2.78
N ARG A 105 1.48 -13.97 -3.38
CA ARG A 105 1.82 -13.92 -4.79
C ARG A 105 0.55 -14.04 -5.63
N GLY A 106 0.37 -13.09 -6.54
CA GLY A 106 -0.75 -13.05 -7.45
C GLY A 106 -1.97 -12.31 -6.90
N LEU A 107 -2.04 -12.00 -5.61
CA LEU A 107 -3.09 -11.15 -5.05
C LEU A 107 -3.02 -9.74 -5.63
N ILE A 108 -4.19 -9.10 -5.69
CA ILE A 108 -4.37 -7.75 -6.20
C ILE A 108 -4.86 -6.86 -5.07
N PHE A 109 -4.26 -5.67 -4.97
CA PHE A 109 -4.57 -4.68 -3.95
C PHE A 109 -4.80 -3.33 -4.61
N ILE A 110 -5.50 -2.43 -3.92
CA ILE A 110 -5.37 -0.99 -4.18
C ILE A 110 -4.23 -0.47 -3.32
N ALA A 111 -3.14 -0.06 -3.97
CA ALA A 111 -1.95 0.41 -3.28
C ALA A 111 -1.87 1.93 -3.28
N PHE A 112 -1.44 2.45 -2.14
CA PHE A 112 -0.95 3.81 -1.97
C PHE A 112 0.53 3.71 -1.64
N ILE A 113 1.40 4.21 -2.53
CA ILE A 113 2.85 4.12 -2.39
C ILE A 113 3.42 5.54 -2.41
N ARG A 114 4.27 5.86 -1.44
CA ARG A 114 4.93 7.15 -1.35
C ARG A 114 6.41 7.00 -1.01
N ARG A 115 7.24 7.79 -1.69
CA ARG A 115 8.66 7.95 -1.41
C ARG A 115 8.84 9.04 -0.36
N PHE A 116 9.66 8.75 0.63
CA PHE A 116 10.10 9.68 1.66
C PHE A 116 11.61 9.84 1.58
N ALA A 117 12.11 11.00 1.99
CA ALA A 117 13.54 11.17 2.20
C ALA A 117 13.98 10.26 3.35
N GLY A 118 14.94 9.37 3.09
CA GLY A 118 15.59 8.54 4.09
C GLY A 118 16.76 9.25 4.76
N VAL A 119 17.31 8.60 5.80
CA VAL A 119 18.32 9.18 6.70
C VAL A 119 19.61 9.56 5.98
N ASP A 120 19.99 8.82 4.94
CA ASP A 120 21.22 9.01 4.17
C ASP A 120 20.98 9.66 2.79
N GLY A 121 19.79 10.24 2.57
CA GLY A 121 19.37 10.78 1.28
C GLY A 121 18.84 9.73 0.29
N GLU A 122 18.97 8.44 0.63
CA GLU A 122 18.33 7.35 -0.11
C GLU A 122 16.80 7.40 0.10
N PRO A 123 15.99 7.33 -0.98
CA PRO A 123 14.54 7.37 -0.86
C PRO A 123 13.99 6.08 -0.24
N GLU A 124 13.19 6.22 0.81
CA GLU A 124 12.49 5.12 1.46
C GLU A 124 11.04 5.05 0.99
N ILE A 125 10.54 3.85 0.75
CA ILE A 125 9.16 3.63 0.31
C ILE A 125 8.31 3.23 1.51
N HIS A 126 7.22 3.96 1.73
CA HIS A 126 6.15 3.57 2.65
C HIS A 126 4.83 3.50 1.93
N TRP A 127 3.95 2.64 2.44
CA TRP A 127 2.80 2.21 1.68
C TRP A 127 1.61 1.77 2.54
N HIS A 128 0.48 1.60 1.88
CA HIS A 128 -0.72 0.99 2.44
C HIS A 128 -1.41 0.16 1.35
N LEU A 129 -1.83 -1.07 1.68
CA LEU A 129 -2.53 -1.97 0.76
C LEU A 129 -3.96 -2.23 1.24
N SER A 130 -4.91 -1.68 0.48
CA SER A 130 -6.34 -1.87 0.69
C SER A 130 -6.90 -2.99 -0.21
N PRO A 131 -8.09 -3.54 0.12
CA PRO A 131 -8.77 -4.52 -0.72
C PRO A 131 -9.05 -3.98 -2.12
N ASP A 132 -8.88 -4.82 -3.16
CA ASP A 132 -9.34 -4.48 -4.51
C ASP A 132 -10.86 -4.70 -4.64
N THR A 133 -11.63 -3.74 -4.16
CA THR A 133 -13.10 -3.72 -4.31
C THR A 133 -13.56 -2.50 -5.09
N ALA A 134 -14.76 -2.59 -5.66
CA ALA A 134 -15.38 -1.47 -6.34
C ALA A 134 -15.62 -0.27 -5.40
N GLU A 135 -15.94 -0.53 -4.13
CA GLU A 135 -16.20 0.52 -3.14
C GLU A 135 -14.92 1.30 -2.79
N VAL A 136 -13.80 0.60 -2.51
CA VAL A 136 -12.51 1.26 -2.25
C VAL A 136 -12.08 2.06 -3.48
N ALA A 137 -12.18 1.47 -4.68
CA ALA A 137 -11.82 2.16 -5.92
C ALA A 137 -12.67 3.40 -6.18
N ALA A 138 -13.97 3.37 -5.85
CA ALA A 138 -14.86 4.51 -5.99
C ALA A 138 -14.50 5.62 -4.99
N ALA A 139 -14.27 5.27 -3.72
CA ALA A 139 -13.87 6.23 -2.68
C ALA A 139 -12.52 6.90 -3.01
N VAL A 140 -11.57 6.14 -3.54
CA VAL A 140 -10.28 6.68 -4.01
C VAL A 140 -10.47 7.68 -5.15
N LYS A 141 -11.26 7.32 -6.17
CA LYS A 141 -11.53 8.23 -7.30
C LYS A 141 -12.20 9.53 -6.84
N GLU A 142 -13.16 9.43 -5.93
CA GLU A 142 -13.80 10.60 -5.32
C GLU A 142 -12.77 11.49 -4.61
N ALA A 143 -11.90 10.91 -3.78
CA ALA A 143 -10.86 11.65 -3.09
C ALA A 143 -9.84 12.31 -4.04
N VAL A 144 -9.46 11.64 -5.12
CA VAL A 144 -8.57 12.19 -6.15
C VAL A 144 -9.21 13.41 -6.83
N VAL A 145 -10.45 13.28 -7.31
CA VAL A 145 -11.18 14.38 -7.96
C VAL A 145 -11.34 15.58 -7.01
N LEU A 146 -11.69 15.35 -5.75
CA LEU A 146 -11.78 16.42 -4.74
C LEU A 146 -10.44 17.13 -4.52
N GLY A 147 -9.33 16.39 -4.57
CA GLY A 147 -7.99 16.96 -4.45
C GLY A 147 -7.61 17.84 -5.64
N GLU A 148 -7.94 17.41 -6.85
CA GLU A 148 -7.71 18.17 -8.08
C GLU A 148 -8.51 19.47 -8.12
N LEU A 149 -9.76 19.46 -7.64
CA LEU A 149 -10.61 20.66 -7.55
C LEU A 149 -10.15 21.65 -6.46
N SER A 150 -9.38 21.19 -5.48
CA SER A 150 -8.90 22.01 -4.36
C SER A 150 -7.49 22.57 -4.60
N ALA A 151 -6.82 22.16 -5.69
CA ALA A 151 -5.53 22.70 -6.07
C ALA A 151 -5.70 24.10 -6.67
N PRO A 152 -5.01 25.14 -6.15
CA PRO A 152 -5.11 26.52 -6.65
C PRO A 152 -4.50 26.72 -8.04
#